data_AF-A0A0F4I6K7-F1
#
_entry.id   AF-A0A0F4I6K7-F1
#
_cell.length_a   1.000
_cell.length_b   1.000
_cell.length_c   1.000
_cell.angle_alpha   90.00
_cell.angle_beta   90.00
_cell.angle_gamma   90.00
#
_symmetry.space_group_name_H-M   'P 1'
#
loop_
_entity.id
_entity.type
_entity.pdbx_description
1 polymer ?
#
loop_
_entity_poly.entity_id
_entity_poly.type
_entity_poly.pdbx_seq_one_letter_code
_entity_poly.pdbx_strand_id
1 'polypeptide(L)'
;PVAAGLTRELREALTARGATVTTLTVDPAEDRAALAGRLQEAAAGAAPRTVVSLLALDGRPAAGPAAPGSGDAATLTLIQALGDAGVEAPLWCATRGAVTTSPQDPPT
;
A
#
# COMPACT_ATOMS: atom_id res chain seq x y z
N PRO A 1 6.08 14.44 1.89
CA PRO A 1 6.90 13.35 2.47
C PRO A 1 7.36 12.38 1.36
N VAL A 2 8.42 11.61 1.57
CA VAL A 2 9.06 10.74 0.55
C VAL A 2 8.05 9.80 -0.14
N ALA A 3 7.08 9.27 0.62
CA ALA A 3 6.00 8.44 0.08
C ALA A 3 5.12 9.14 -0.97
N ALA A 4 4.82 10.44 -0.80
CA ALA A 4 4.02 11.20 -1.76
C ALA A 4 4.76 11.43 -3.09
N GLY A 5 6.10 11.56 -3.04
CA GLY A 5 6.94 11.64 -4.24
C GLY A 5 6.93 10.33 -5.02
N LEU A 6 7.15 9.22 -4.33
CA LEU A 6 7.16 7.88 -4.95
C LEU A 6 5.79 7.50 -5.52
N THR A 7 4.69 7.79 -4.82
CA THR A 7 3.33 7.55 -5.34
C THR A 7 3.11 8.26 -6.66
N ARG A 8 3.55 9.52 -6.78
CA ARG A 8 3.44 10.31 -8.00
C ARG A 8 4.29 9.73 -9.12
N GLU A 9 5.56 9.43 -8.85
CA GLU A 9 6.48 8.85 -9.83
C GLU A 9 6.01 7.48 -10.33
N LEU A 10 5.53 6.61 -9.44
CA LEU A 10 4.97 5.31 -9.81
C LEU A 10 3.71 5.48 -10.67
N ARG A 11 2.81 6.38 -10.29
CA ARG A 11 1.61 6.68 -11.07
C ARG A 11 1.97 7.17 -12.47
N GLU A 12 2.88 8.13 -12.58
CA GLU A 12 3.37 8.66 -13.86
C GLU A 12 4.00 7.55 -14.71
N ALA A 13 4.88 6.73 -14.13
CA ALA A 13 5.58 5.65 -14.84
C ALA A 13 4.63 4.54 -15.34
N LEU A 14 3.60 4.19 -14.56
CA LEU A 14 2.57 3.21 -14.95
C LEU A 14 1.63 3.79 -16.01
N THR A 15 1.21 5.05 -15.86
CA THR A 15 0.34 5.73 -16.83
C THR A 15 1.03 5.89 -18.18
N ALA A 16 2.33 6.23 -18.18
CA ALA A 16 3.16 6.28 -19.40
C ALA A 16 3.27 4.93 -20.13
N ARG A 17 2.98 3.81 -19.45
CA ARG A 17 2.94 2.44 -20.00
C ARG A 17 1.51 1.98 -20.32
N GLY A 18 0.53 2.88 -20.29
CA GLY A 18 -0.87 2.61 -20.65
C GLY A 18 -1.75 2.09 -19.52
N ALA A 19 -1.29 2.09 -18.27
CA ALA A 19 -2.14 1.72 -17.14
C ALA A 19 -3.08 2.86 -16.74
N THR A 20 -4.34 2.54 -16.44
CA THR A 20 -5.24 3.43 -15.70
C THR A 20 -4.98 3.25 -14.21
N VAL A 21 -4.55 4.32 -13.53
CA VAL A 21 -4.14 4.27 -12.12
C VAL A 21 -5.05 5.13 -11.26
N THR A 22 -5.73 4.49 -10.30
CA THR A 22 -6.45 5.14 -9.21
C THR A 22 -5.57 5.11 -7.96
N THR A 23 -5.30 6.28 -7.37
CA THR A 23 -4.52 6.37 -6.13
C THR A 23 -5.47 6.44 -4.93
N LEU A 24 -5.29 5.55 -3.96
CA LEU A 24 -6.02 5.58 -2.69
C LEU A 24 -5.05 5.89 -1.55
N THR A 25 -5.23 7.03 -0.90
CA THR A 25 -4.49 7.37 0.32
C THR A 25 -5.13 6.67 1.51
N VAL A 26 -4.33 5.92 2.28
CA VAL A 26 -4.79 5.24 3.49
C VAL A 26 -4.51 6.12 4.71
N ASP A 27 -5.54 6.36 5.53
CA ASP A 27 -5.38 7.02 6.83
C ASP A 27 -4.96 5.97 7.86
N PRO A 28 -3.86 6.16 8.61
CA PRO A 28 -3.45 5.23 9.66
C PRO A 28 -4.50 4.99 10.74
N ALA A 29 -5.46 5.89 10.91
CA ALA A 29 -6.55 5.77 11.87
C ALA A 29 -7.79 5.05 11.30
N GLU A 30 -7.85 4.80 9.99
CA GLU A 30 -9.00 4.10 9.40
C GLU A 30 -8.95 2.61 9.69
N ASP A 31 -10.10 2.04 10.03
CA ASP A 31 -10.24 0.61 10.23
C ASP A 31 -10.49 -0.13 8.91
N ARG A 32 -10.49 -1.47 8.98
CA ARG A 32 -10.70 -2.34 7.81
C ARG A 32 -12.05 -2.10 7.12
N ALA A 33 -13.10 -1.74 7.86
CA ALA A 33 -14.45 -1.58 7.30
C ALA A 33 -14.55 -0.26 6.52
N ALA A 34 -14.00 0.82 7.09
CA ALA A 34 -13.88 2.10 6.41
C ALA A 34 -13.05 1.98 5.13
N LEU A 35 -11.90 1.29 5.20
CA LEU A 35 -11.06 1.06 4.03
C LEU A 35 -11.75 0.17 2.98
N ALA A 36 -12.49 -0.86 3.40
CA ALA A 36 -13.24 -1.73 2.49
C ALA A 36 -14.30 -0.96 1.70
N GLY A 37 -15.05 -0.07 2.34
CA GLY A 37 -16.02 0.80 1.66
C GLY A 37 -15.36 1.66 0.58
N ARG A 38 -14.21 2.27 0.89
CA ARG A 38 -13.46 3.08 -0.08
C ARG A 38 -12.88 2.26 -1.23
N LEU A 39 -12.46 1.01 -0.96
CA LEU A 39 -12.01 0.08 -2.00
C LEU A 39 -13.17 -0.30 -2.93
N GLN A 40 -14.36 -0.55 -2.40
CA GLN A 40 -15.57 -0.82 -3.19
C GLN A 40 -15.94 0.37 -4.07
N GLU A 41 -15.93 1.59 -3.51
CA GLU A 41 -16.17 2.82 -4.26
C GLU A 41 -15.17 3.00 -5.41
N ALA A 42 -13.87 2.80 -5.13
CA ALA A 42 -12.82 2.89 -6.14
C ALA A 42 -12.95 1.81 -7.23
N ALA A 43 -13.48 0.63 -6.90
CA ALA A 43 -13.67 -0.49 -7.82
C ALA A 43 -15.01 -0.46 -8.57
N ALA A 44 -15.96 0.40 -8.16
CA ALA A 44 -17.33 0.41 -8.71
C ALA A 44 -17.40 0.67 -10.22
N GLY A 45 -16.44 1.41 -10.78
CA GLY A 45 -16.35 1.67 -12.22
C GLY A 45 -15.59 0.61 -13.01
N ALA A 46 -14.57 0.00 -12.41
CA ALA A 46 -13.78 -1.09 -12.97
C ALA A 46 -12.98 -1.77 -11.86
N ALA A 47 -13.11 -3.10 -11.73
CA ALA A 47 -12.29 -3.85 -10.80
C ALA A 47 -10.79 -3.71 -11.15
N PRO A 48 -9.91 -3.47 -10.17
CA PRO A 48 -8.48 -3.37 -10.43
C PRO A 48 -7.94 -4.71 -10.93
N ARG A 49 -6.99 -4.67 -11.86
CA ARG A 49 -6.23 -5.87 -12.29
C ARG A 49 -5.12 -6.26 -11.30
N THR A 50 -4.69 -5.30 -10.50
CA THR A 50 -3.62 -5.44 -9.51
C THR A 50 -3.72 -4.30 -8.51
N VAL A 51 -3.29 -4.54 -7.27
CA VAL A 51 -3.16 -3.51 -6.23
C VAL A 51 -1.68 -3.38 -5.90
N VAL A 52 -1.16 -2.15 -5.93
CA VAL A 52 0.21 -1.85 -5.51
C VAL A 52 0.16 -1.07 -4.21
N SER A 53 0.67 -1.68 -3.13
CA SER A 53 0.76 -1.06 -1.81
C SER A 53 2.15 -0.46 -1.59
N LEU A 54 2.16 0.82 -1.20
CA LEU A 54 3.36 1.53 -0.74
C LEU A 54 3.38 1.69 0.79
N LEU A 55 2.45 1.04 1.50
CA LEU A 55 2.25 1.22 2.95
C LEU A 55 3.44 0.74 3.76
N ALA A 56 4.11 -0.34 3.34
CA ALA A 56 5.31 -0.85 3.99
C ALA A 56 6.53 0.10 3.91
N LEU A 57 6.44 1.19 3.15
CA LEU A 57 7.45 2.25 3.11
C LEU A 57 7.23 3.33 4.17
N ASP A 58 6.11 3.26 4.91
CA ASP A 58 5.86 4.12 6.05
C ASP A 58 6.63 3.64 7.28
N GLY A 59 7.84 4.18 7.46
CA GLY A 59 8.73 3.87 8.57
C GLY A 59 8.43 4.63 9.86
N ARG A 60 7.22 5.20 10.04
CA ARG A 60 6.87 5.83 11.31
C ARG A 60 6.88 4.77 12.42
N PRO A 61 7.39 5.12 13.62
CA PRO A 61 7.50 4.18 14.72
C PRO A 61 6.13 3.65 15.13
N ALA A 62 6.13 2.43 15.65
CA ALA A 62 4.96 1.82 16.24
C ALA A 62 4.39 2.68 17.38
N ALA A 63 3.08 2.60 17.60
CA ALA A 63 2.40 3.34 18.68
C ALA A 63 2.80 2.87 20.09
N GLY A 64 3.55 1.76 20.21
CA GLY A 64 4.07 1.24 21.46
C GLY A 64 5.07 0.10 21.24
N PRO A 65 5.77 -0.35 22.30
CA PRO A 65 6.91 -1.28 22.19
C PRO A 65 6.55 -2.67 21.63
N ALA A 66 5.28 -3.07 21.73
CA ALA A 66 4.78 -4.34 21.20
C ALA A 66 3.84 -4.16 19.99
N ALA A 67 3.61 -2.92 19.55
CA ALA A 67 2.77 -2.67 18.40
C ALA A 67 3.59 -2.88 17.11
N PRO A 68 2.96 -3.36 16.03
CA PRO A 68 3.59 -3.35 14.70
C PRO A 68 3.97 -1.93 14.27
N GLY A 69 4.97 -1.81 13.40
CA GLY A 69 5.26 -0.55 12.73
C GLY A 69 4.03 -0.05 11.97
N SER A 70 3.90 1.26 11.76
CA SER A 70 2.69 1.83 11.14
C SER A 70 2.43 1.26 9.74
N GLY A 71 3.48 1.04 8.94
CA GLY A 71 3.37 0.39 7.63
C GLY A 71 2.90 -1.06 7.69
N ASP A 72 3.33 -1.83 8.69
CA ASP A 72 2.93 -3.23 8.87
C ASP A 72 1.47 -3.33 9.30
N ALA A 73 1.06 -2.48 10.26
CA ALA A 73 -0.32 -2.38 10.72
C ALA A 73 -1.26 -2.02 9.55
N ALA A 74 -0.89 -0.99 8.77
CA ALA A 74 -1.66 -0.55 7.61
C ALA A 74 -1.72 -1.62 6.51
N THR A 75 -0.64 -2.39 6.32
CA THR A 75 -0.62 -3.51 5.37
C THR A 75 -1.58 -4.62 5.79
N LEU A 76 -1.63 -4.97 7.08
CA LEU A 76 -2.59 -5.94 7.59
C LEU A 76 -4.04 -5.46 7.42
N THR A 77 -4.32 -4.20 7.75
CA THR A 77 -5.64 -3.59 7.54
C THR A 77 -6.04 -3.62 6.06
N LEU A 78 -5.12 -3.32 5.15
CA LEU A 78 -5.37 -3.38 3.70
C LEU A 78 -5.72 -4.79 3.24
N ILE A 79 -4.98 -5.82 3.69
CA ILE A 79 -5.25 -7.22 3.31
C ILE A 79 -6.67 -7.63 3.74
N GLN A 80 -7.06 -7.28 4.98
CA GLN A 80 -8.40 -7.57 5.48
C GLN A 80 -9.48 -6.80 4.69
N ALA A 81 -9.26 -5.51 4.46
CA ALA A 81 -10.20 -4.66 3.73
C ALA A 81 -10.40 -5.09 2.26
N LEU A 82 -9.35 -5.58 1.60
CA LEU A 82 -9.47 -6.16 0.25
C LEU A 82 -10.38 -7.39 0.25
N GLY A 83 -10.25 -8.26 1.25
CA GLY A 83 -11.14 -9.41 1.44
C GLY A 83 -12.57 -8.99 1.72
N ASP A 84 -12.78 -8.04 2.63
CA ASP A 84 -14.11 -7.49 2.96
C ASP A 84 -14.77 -6.79 1.75
N ALA A 85 -13.96 -6.17 0.88
CA ALA A 85 -14.42 -5.50 -0.34
C ALA A 85 -14.68 -6.46 -1.51
N GLY A 86 -14.29 -7.74 -1.40
CA GLY A 86 -14.39 -8.72 -2.49
C GLY A 86 -13.41 -8.44 -3.65
N VAL A 87 -12.29 -7.76 -3.38
CA VAL A 87 -11.26 -7.50 -4.38
C VAL A 87 -10.31 -8.69 -4.47
N GLU A 88 -10.40 -9.44 -5.56
CA GLU A 88 -9.58 -10.65 -5.80
C GLU A 88 -8.26 -10.36 -6.56
N ALA A 89 -7.99 -9.08 -6.87
CA ALA A 89 -6.78 -8.69 -7.59
C ALA A 89 -5.50 -8.99 -6.77
N PRO A 90 -4.40 -9.38 -7.42
CA PRO A 90 -3.13 -9.62 -6.72
C PRO A 90 -2.63 -8.35 -6.04
N LEU A 91 -2.17 -8.50 -4.79
CA LEU A 91 -1.54 -7.44 -4.01
C LEU A 91 -0.01 -7.52 -4.15
N TRP A 92 0.60 -6.42 -4.57
CA TRP A 92 2.06 -6.23 -4.62
C TRP A 92 2.47 -5.20 -3.58
N CYS A 93 3.28 -5.62 -2.60
CA CYS A 93 3.82 -4.73 -1.57
C CYS A 93 5.22 -4.26 -1.96
N ALA A 94 5.42 -2.95 -2.05
CA ALA A 94 6.74 -2.36 -2.25
C ALA A 94 7.44 -2.14 -0.90
N THR A 95 8.68 -2.61 -0.78
CA THR A 95 9.54 -2.43 0.40
C THR A 95 10.86 -1.78 -0.01
N ARG A 96 11.57 -1.16 0.93
CA ARG A 96 12.92 -0.60 0.71
C ARG A 96 13.82 -0.99 1.88
N GLY A 97 15.02 -1.48 1.58
CA GLY A 97 15.99 -1.90 2.60
C GLY A 97 15.50 -3.05 3.50
N ALA A 98 14.43 -3.75 3.11
CA ALA A 98 13.91 -4.87 3.88
C ALA A 98 14.72 -6.17 3.68
N VAL A 99 15.50 -6.24 2.59
CA VAL A 99 16.33 -7.39 2.23
C VAL A 99 17.69 -6.91 1.77
N THR A 100 18.70 -7.76 1.92
CA THR A 100 20.04 -7.52 1.37
C THR A 100 20.20 -8.29 0.06
N THR A 101 20.60 -7.59 -1.00
CA THR A 101 20.89 -8.22 -2.31
C THR A 101 22.39 -8.42 -2.54
N SER A 102 23.23 -7.75 -1.74
CA SER A 102 24.69 -7.86 -1.77
C SER A 102 25.27 -7.34 -0.45
N PRO A 103 26.54 -7.65 -0.12
CA PRO A 103 27.21 -7.09 1.05
C PRO A 103 27.22 -5.54 1.11
N GLN A 104 27.06 -4.87 -0.03
CA GLN A 104 27.00 -3.42 -0.18
C GLN A 104 25.59 -2.83 0.01
N ASP A 105 24.59 -3.68 0.22
CA ASP A 105 23.17 -3.32 0.38
C ASP A 105 22.64 -3.90 1.70
N PRO A 106 23.07 -3.37 2.87
CA PRO A 106 22.57 -3.82 4.16
C PRO A 106 21.12 -3.36 4.35
N PRO A 107 20.31 -4.09 5.13
CA PRO A 107 18.97 -3.67 5.45
C PRO A 107 18.96 -2.36 6.27
N THR A 108 17.89 -1.58 6.13
CA THR A 108 17.72 -0.25 6.77
C THR A 108 16.67 -0.26 7.86
#